data_AF-A0A916HTW0-F1
#
_entry.id   AF-A0A916HTW0-F1
#
_cell.length_a   1.000
_cell.length_b   1.000
_cell.length_c   1.000
_cell.angle_alpha   90.00
_cell.angle_beta   90.00
_cell.angle_gamma   90.00
#
_symmetry.space_group_name_H-M   'P 1'
#
loop_
_entity.id
_entity.type
_entity.pdbx_description
1 polymer ?
#
loop_
_entity_poly.entity_id
_entity_poly.type
_entity_poly.pdbx_seq_one_letter_code
_entity_poly.pdbx_strand_id
1 'polypeptide(L)'
;MDQEAQGGAAATRGGLSTRWVELIVALLICLGGAIVVFDSVRIGAKWASDGPESGYFPFLTGACLLLSGAWIAGAVLVRWKRLASSVFVEWTALKPVLEMLLPTIAFVVAIKLIGIYVASAIFIGAFMVWKGRYRWPLTVSVSLCVPVAMFLLFEVWFLVPLPKGPLENMLGY
;
A
#
# COMPACT_ATOMS: atom_id res chain seq x y z
N MET A 1 34.94 -1.41 39.70
CA MET A 1 34.29 -0.09 39.75
C MET A 1 34.94 0.77 38.69
N ASP A 2 34.13 1.48 37.91
CA ASP A 2 34.50 2.49 36.90
C ASP A 2 34.61 2.02 35.43
N GLN A 3 33.56 1.36 34.95
CA GLN A 3 33.27 1.25 33.50
C GLN A 3 31.81 1.64 33.16
N GLU A 4 31.20 2.53 33.96
CA GLU A 4 29.84 3.06 33.75
C GLU A 4 29.80 4.46 33.11
N ALA A 5 30.92 4.98 32.59
CA ALA A 5 31.01 6.39 32.16
C ALA A 5 31.66 6.61 30.78
N GLN A 6 31.11 5.96 29.75
CA GLN A 6 31.19 6.42 28.35
C GLN A 6 29.74 6.50 27.85
N GLY A 7 29.04 7.63 27.85
CA GLY A 7 29.44 8.91 27.26
C GLY A 7 29.34 8.78 25.74
N GLY A 8 28.40 9.37 25.01
CA GLY A 8 27.31 10.28 25.33
C GLY A 8 26.48 10.46 24.04
N ALA A 9 25.27 10.99 24.18
CA ALA A 9 24.38 11.37 23.08
C ALA A 9 24.18 10.25 22.04
N ALA A 10 23.36 9.25 22.36
CA ALA A 10 22.65 8.52 21.33
C ALA A 10 21.96 9.58 20.46
N ALA A 11 22.54 9.81 19.29
CA ALA A 11 22.16 10.87 18.38
C ALA A 11 20.65 10.95 18.33
N THR A 12 20.11 12.16 18.40
CA THR A 12 18.71 12.47 18.10
C THR A 12 18.44 12.03 16.66
N ARG A 13 18.33 10.72 16.43
CA ARG A 13 17.98 10.12 15.15
C ARG A 13 16.51 10.43 15.04
N GLY A 14 16.22 11.52 14.35
CA GLY A 14 14.85 11.91 14.07
C GLY A 14 14.07 10.72 13.51
N GLY A 15 12.77 10.73 13.74
CA GLY A 15 11.86 9.75 13.18
C GLY A 15 10.44 10.32 13.22
N LEU A 16 9.49 9.59 12.65
CA LEU A 16 8.09 9.99 12.69
C LEU A 16 7.54 9.77 14.10
N SER A 17 6.97 10.81 14.69
CA SER A 17 6.40 10.75 16.05
C SER A 17 5.09 9.94 16.05
N THR A 18 4.98 8.99 16.99
CA THR A 18 3.84 8.05 17.06
C THR A 18 2.49 8.76 17.20
N ARG A 19 2.41 9.84 17.99
CA ARG A 19 1.15 10.57 18.19
C ARG A 19 0.51 11.06 16.89
N TRP A 20 1.33 11.53 15.94
CA TRP A 20 0.85 12.07 14.68
C TRP A 20 0.44 10.95 13.74
N VAL A 21 1.23 9.87 13.68
CA VAL A 21 0.90 8.70 12.86
C VAL A 21 -0.39 8.04 13.33
N GLU A 22 -0.50 7.73 14.62
CA GLU A 22 -1.71 7.10 15.17
C GLU A 22 -2.93 7.99 15.00
N LEU A 23 -2.81 9.31 15.22
CA LEU A 23 -3.92 10.25 15.02
C LEU A 23 -4.34 10.32 13.55
N ILE A 24 -3.40 10.47 12.61
CA ILE A 24 -3.71 10.54 11.17
C ILE A 24 -4.38 9.25 10.72
N VAL A 25 -3.85 8.08 11.09
CA VAL A 25 -4.43 6.78 10.72
C VAL A 25 -5.82 6.63 11.33
N ALA A 26 -6.02 7.01 12.60
CA ALA A 26 -7.33 6.99 13.24
C ALA A 26 -8.34 7.88 12.51
N LEU A 27 -7.93 9.08 12.10
CA LEU A 27 -8.77 10.01 11.34
C LEU A 27 -9.09 9.47 9.93
N LEU A 28 -8.14 8.81 9.27
CA LEU A 28 -8.38 8.17 7.97
C LEU A 28 -9.35 6.99 8.09
N ILE A 29 -9.25 6.19 9.16
CA ILE A 29 -10.21 5.12 9.46
C ILE A 29 -11.59 5.71 9.73
N CYS A 30 -11.69 6.79 10.52
CA CYS A 30 -12.94 7.51 10.72
C CYS A 30 -13.52 8.03 9.41
N LEU A 31 -12.70 8.65 8.56
CA LEU A 31 -13.13 9.17 7.27
C LEU A 31 -13.64 8.04 6.36
N GLY A 32 -12.90 6.95 6.25
CA GLY A 32 -13.32 5.76 5.49
C GLY A 32 -14.63 5.18 6.01
N GLY A 33 -14.74 5.01 7.33
CA GLY A 33 -15.98 4.56 7.96
C GLY A 33 -17.16 5.51 7.73
N ALA A 34 -16.94 6.83 7.77
CA ALA A 34 -17.96 7.85 7.47
C ALA A 34 -18.46 7.74 6.04
N ILE A 35 -17.53 7.59 5.08
CA ILE A 35 -17.86 7.42 3.66
C ILE A 35 -18.69 6.15 3.47
N VAL A 36 -18.26 5.03 4.06
CA VAL A 36 -19.00 3.76 3.97
C VAL A 36 -20.40 3.91 4.58
N VAL A 37 -20.54 4.50 5.76
CA VAL A 37 -21.85 4.73 6.39
C VAL A 37 -22.74 5.61 5.52
N PHE A 38 -22.20 6.72 4.99
CA PHE A 38 -22.95 7.63 4.14
C PHE A 38 -23.48 6.94 2.88
N ASP A 39 -22.61 6.21 2.17
CA ASP A 39 -23.01 5.50 0.96
C ASP A 39 -23.99 4.36 1.27
N SER A 40 -23.79 3.67 2.41
CA SER A 40 -24.69 2.61 2.88
C SER A 40 -26.10 3.13 3.16
N VAL A 41 -26.22 4.30 3.79
CA VAL A 41 -27.52 4.96 4.01
C VAL A 41 -28.16 5.38 2.69
N ARG A 42 -27.35 5.85 1.73
CA ARG A 42 -27.80 6.24 0.39
C ARG A 42 -28.34 5.07 -0.42
N ILE A 43 -27.74 3.87 -0.32
CA ILE A 43 -28.15 2.68 -1.07
C ILE A 43 -29.19 1.79 -0.33
N GLY A 44 -29.61 2.19 0.87
CA GLY A 44 -30.55 1.44 1.71
C GLY A 44 -29.84 0.59 2.77
N ALA A 45 -29.94 1.00 4.03
CA ALA A 45 -29.30 0.36 5.18
C ALA A 45 -30.30 -0.29 6.17
N LYS A 46 -31.55 -0.51 5.74
CA LYS A 46 -32.59 -1.08 6.59
C LYS A 46 -32.68 -2.59 6.43
N TRP A 47 -33.38 -3.20 7.37
CA TRP A 47 -33.85 -4.57 7.22
C TRP A 47 -35.26 -4.51 6.63
N ALA A 48 -35.40 -4.92 5.37
CA ALA A 48 -36.66 -4.95 4.65
C ALA A 48 -37.41 -6.27 4.91
N SER A 49 -38.63 -6.37 4.39
CA SER A 49 -39.48 -7.57 4.54
C SER A 49 -38.92 -8.80 3.84
N ASP A 50 -38.10 -8.60 2.81
CA ASP A 50 -37.44 -9.63 1.99
C ASP A 50 -35.98 -9.87 2.40
N GLY A 51 -35.45 -9.13 3.39
CA GLY A 51 -34.11 -9.32 3.93
C GLY A 51 -33.32 -8.02 4.14
N PRO A 52 -32.02 -8.12 4.45
CA PRO A 52 -31.16 -6.95 4.58
C PRO A 52 -30.99 -6.25 3.24
N GLU A 53 -31.20 -4.93 3.21
CA GLU A 53 -30.87 -4.11 2.05
C GLU A 53 -29.35 -4.14 1.78
N SER A 54 -28.95 -3.80 0.55
CA SER A 54 -27.54 -3.87 0.11
C SER A 54 -26.58 -3.06 0.98
N GLY A 55 -27.04 -1.98 1.59
CA GLY A 55 -26.27 -1.14 2.50
C GLY A 55 -26.33 -1.58 3.97
N TYR A 56 -27.14 -2.57 4.35
CA TYR A 56 -27.28 -2.97 5.76
C TYR A 56 -25.95 -3.48 6.35
N PHE A 57 -25.30 -4.45 5.69
CA PHE A 57 -24.01 -4.97 6.16
C PHE A 57 -22.87 -3.94 6.03
N PRO A 58 -22.71 -3.23 4.90
CA PRO A 58 -21.76 -2.14 4.79
C PRO A 58 -21.93 -1.07 5.88
N PHE A 59 -23.17 -0.70 6.23
CA PHE A 59 -23.46 0.26 7.29
C PHE A 59 -22.88 -0.17 8.64
N LEU A 60 -23.12 -1.43 9.04
CA LEU A 60 -22.59 -1.96 10.30
C LEU A 60 -21.05 -1.95 10.30
N THR A 61 -20.42 -2.39 9.21
CA THR A 61 -18.95 -2.36 9.11
C THR A 61 -18.39 -0.94 9.14
N GLY A 62 -19.03 0.01 8.46
CA GLY A 62 -18.67 1.42 8.47
C GLY A 62 -18.83 2.05 9.86
N ALA A 63 -19.91 1.70 10.58
CA ALA A 63 -20.14 2.15 11.95
C ALA A 63 -19.09 1.59 12.92
N CYS A 64 -18.76 0.29 12.81
CA CYS A 64 -17.68 -0.30 13.59
C CYS A 64 -16.33 0.37 13.29
N LEU A 65 -16.02 0.67 12.02
CA LEU A 65 -14.81 1.40 11.64
C LEU A 65 -14.78 2.81 12.23
N LEU A 66 -15.88 3.55 12.14
CA LEU A 66 -16.02 4.88 12.74
C LEU A 66 -15.77 4.86 14.24
N LEU A 67 -16.44 3.96 14.96
CA LEU A 67 -16.29 3.84 16.41
C LEU A 67 -14.87 3.43 16.80
N SER A 68 -14.27 2.49 16.07
CA SER A 68 -12.88 2.06 16.31
C SER A 68 -11.90 3.20 16.06
N GLY A 69 -12.05 3.93 14.96
CA GLY A 69 -11.22 5.10 14.66
C GLY A 69 -11.37 6.20 15.70
N ALA A 70 -12.61 6.49 16.12
CA ALA A 70 -12.90 7.50 17.15
C ALA A 70 -12.30 7.10 18.51
N TRP A 71 -12.39 5.82 18.85
CA TRP A 71 -11.75 5.27 20.05
C TRP A 71 -10.23 5.43 20.01
N ILE A 72 -9.58 5.08 18.90
CA ILE A 72 -8.13 5.25 18.74
C ILE A 72 -7.76 6.73 18.82
N ALA A 73 -8.47 7.62 18.13
CA ALA A 73 -8.22 9.05 18.19
C ALA A 73 -8.35 9.59 19.63
N GLY A 74 -9.39 9.19 20.35
CA GLY A 74 -9.57 9.52 21.77
C GLY A 74 -8.43 9.00 22.64
N ALA A 75 -8.02 7.74 22.46
CA ALA A 75 -6.91 7.14 23.19
C ALA A 75 -5.58 7.85 22.94
N VAL A 76 -5.32 8.28 21.70
CA VAL A 76 -4.13 9.07 21.32
C VAL A 76 -4.15 10.43 22.02
N LEU A 77 -5.29 11.12 22.03
CA LEU A 77 -5.44 12.41 22.70
C LEU A 77 -5.22 12.31 24.21
N VAL A 78 -5.74 11.27 24.86
CA VAL A 78 -5.49 11.00 26.30
C VAL A 78 -4.00 10.74 26.57
N ARG A 79 -3.32 10.02 25.67
CA ARG A 79 -1.90 9.64 25.81
C ARG A 79 -0.93 10.62 25.14
N TRP A 80 -1.39 11.80 24.73
CA TRP A 80 -0.67 12.71 23.82
C TRP A 80 0.75 13.05 24.29
N LYS A 81 0.91 13.40 25.56
CA LYS A 81 2.22 13.75 26.15
C LYS A 81 3.17 12.54 26.20
N ARG A 82 2.65 11.34 26.44
CA ARG A 82 3.43 10.10 26.51
C ARG A 82 3.90 9.64 25.12
N LEU A 83 3.06 9.83 24.11
CA LEU A 83 3.37 9.48 22.71
C LEU A 83 4.28 10.50 22.02
N ALA A 84 4.56 11.64 22.65
CA ALA A 84 5.44 12.67 22.09
C ALA A 84 6.91 12.23 22.09
N SER A 85 7.32 11.40 23.05
CA SER A 85 8.68 10.87 23.15
C SER A 85 8.88 9.55 22.40
N SER A 86 7.81 8.93 21.87
CA SER A 86 7.91 7.70 21.11
C SER A 86 8.07 7.95 19.61
N VAL A 87 8.98 7.20 19.01
CA VAL A 87 9.23 7.19 17.57
C VAL A 87 8.52 5.97 16.96
N PHE A 88 7.67 6.20 15.97
CA PHE A 88 6.96 5.14 15.24
C PHE A 88 7.87 4.44 14.24
N VAL A 89 8.62 5.23 13.45
CA VAL A 89 9.59 4.71 12.50
C VAL A 89 10.81 5.62 12.46
N GLU A 90 11.99 5.00 12.45
CA GLU A 90 13.25 5.70 12.25
C GLU A 90 13.43 6.05 10.76
N TRP A 91 14.04 7.20 10.45
CA TRP A 91 14.30 7.59 9.06
C TRP A 91 15.19 6.58 8.31
N THR A 92 16.10 5.92 9.03
CA THR A 92 16.96 4.84 8.53
C THR A 92 16.16 3.62 8.07
N ALA A 93 15.09 3.27 8.78
CA ALA A 93 14.19 2.18 8.43
C ALA A 93 13.18 2.59 7.35
N LEU A 94 12.80 3.88 7.28
CA LEU A 94 11.86 4.37 6.27
C LEU A 94 12.46 4.35 4.85
N LYS A 95 13.76 4.61 4.71
CA LYS A 95 14.43 4.70 3.40
C LYS A 95 14.30 3.40 2.58
N PRO A 96 14.63 2.19 3.11
CA PRO A 96 14.42 0.93 2.39
C PRO A 96 12.97 0.70 1.96
N VAL A 97 11.99 1.10 2.79
CA VAL A 97 10.56 0.97 2.46
C VAL A 97 10.19 1.86 1.27
N LEU A 98 10.62 3.13 1.29
CA LEU A 98 10.39 4.05 0.17
C LEU A 98 11.09 3.62 -1.11
N GLU A 99 12.29 3.04 -1.00
CA GLU A 99 13.03 2.50 -2.14
C GLU A 99 12.31 1.32 -2.82
N MET A 100 11.39 0.63 -2.13
CA MET A 100 10.52 -0.39 -2.72
C MET A 100 9.18 0.18 -3.18
N LEU A 101 8.61 1.10 -2.39
CA LEU A 101 7.31 1.71 -2.66
C LEU A 101 7.33 2.60 -3.91
N LEU A 102 8.33 3.50 -4.04
CA LEU A 102 8.37 4.47 -5.13
C LEU A 102 8.44 3.80 -6.52
N PRO A 103 9.31 2.80 -6.76
CA PRO A 103 9.30 2.09 -8.02
C PRO A 103 8.00 1.28 -8.26
N THR A 104 7.38 0.76 -7.20
CA THR A 104 6.11 0.02 -7.32
C THR A 104 4.98 0.96 -7.74
N ILE A 105 4.93 2.17 -7.20
CA ILE A 105 4.01 3.22 -7.66
C ILE A 105 4.29 3.57 -9.13
N ALA A 106 5.56 3.75 -9.49
CA ALA A 106 5.95 4.02 -10.88
C ALA A 106 5.52 2.89 -11.82
N PHE A 107 5.61 1.63 -11.38
CA PHE A 107 5.11 0.47 -12.12
C PHE A 107 3.60 0.54 -12.33
N VAL A 108 2.80 0.81 -11.29
CA VAL A 108 1.34 0.96 -11.41
C VAL A 108 0.97 2.06 -12.40
N VAL A 109 1.68 3.19 -12.39
CA VAL A 109 1.49 4.27 -13.38
C VAL A 109 1.88 3.81 -14.78
N ALA A 110 3.00 3.09 -14.93
CA ALA A 110 3.46 2.55 -16.20
C ALA A 110 2.47 1.55 -16.81
N ILE A 111 1.80 0.72 -16.01
CA ILE A 111 0.75 -0.21 -16.50
C ILE A 111 -0.30 0.55 -17.32
N LYS A 112 -0.74 1.74 -16.86
CA LYS A 112 -1.73 2.55 -17.58
C LYS A 112 -1.23 3.10 -18.91
N LEU A 113 0.08 3.27 -19.08
CA LEU A 113 0.67 3.90 -20.26
C LEU A 113 1.11 2.88 -21.31
N ILE A 114 1.74 1.80 -20.87
CA ILE A 114 2.45 0.85 -21.74
C ILE A 114 2.00 -0.60 -21.55
N GLY A 115 0.93 -0.85 -20.78
CA GLY A 115 0.43 -2.19 -20.53
C GLY A 115 1.19 -2.93 -19.43
N ILE A 116 0.57 -3.97 -18.88
CA ILE A 116 1.14 -4.70 -17.75
C ILE A 116 2.38 -5.51 -18.11
N TYR A 117 2.48 -6.05 -19.33
CA TYR A 117 3.57 -6.94 -19.70
C TYR A 117 4.88 -6.17 -19.90
N VAL A 118 4.84 -5.07 -20.67
CA VAL A 118 6.01 -4.21 -20.89
C VAL A 118 6.41 -3.51 -19.59
N ALA A 119 5.44 -3.00 -18.83
CA ALA A 119 5.72 -2.42 -17.52
C ALA A 119 6.39 -3.43 -16.57
N SER A 120 5.95 -4.69 -16.59
CA SER A 120 6.53 -5.75 -15.76
C SER A 120 7.96 -6.09 -16.20
N ALA A 121 8.22 -6.16 -17.51
CA ALA A 121 9.56 -6.39 -18.04
C ALA A 121 10.55 -5.32 -17.57
N ILE A 122 10.16 -4.04 -17.72
CA ILE A 122 10.96 -2.90 -17.28
C ILE A 122 11.15 -2.94 -15.76
N PHE A 123 10.09 -3.18 -15.00
CA PHE A 123 10.14 -3.21 -13.54
C PHE A 123 11.06 -4.32 -13.01
N ILE A 124 10.90 -5.55 -13.50
CA ILE A 124 11.74 -6.70 -13.12
C ILE A 124 13.20 -6.43 -13.49
N GLY A 125 13.45 -6.00 -14.73
CA GLY A 125 14.80 -5.71 -15.21
C GLY A 125 15.48 -4.60 -14.39
N ALA A 126 14.77 -3.51 -14.13
CA ALA A 126 15.25 -2.40 -13.32
C ALA A 126 15.60 -2.85 -11.89
N PHE A 127 14.75 -3.65 -11.24
CA PHE A 127 15.03 -4.17 -9.90
C PHE A 127 16.20 -5.13 -9.85
N MET A 128 16.31 -6.02 -10.84
CA MET A 128 17.42 -6.96 -10.91
C MET A 128 18.76 -6.24 -11.09
N VAL A 129 18.82 -5.16 -11.86
CA VAL A 129 20.05 -4.37 -12.02
C VAL A 129 20.31 -3.49 -10.79
N TRP A 130 19.31 -2.72 -10.35
CA TRP A 130 19.48 -1.71 -9.30
C TRP A 130 19.67 -2.32 -7.91
N LYS A 131 18.78 -3.24 -7.51
CA LYS A 131 18.79 -3.85 -6.17
C LYS A 131 19.50 -5.19 -6.13
N GLY A 132 19.32 -6.01 -7.17
CA GLY A 132 19.91 -7.35 -7.24
C GLY A 132 21.37 -7.38 -7.71
N ARG A 133 21.84 -6.34 -8.41
CA ARG A 133 23.16 -6.28 -9.08
C ARG A 133 23.46 -7.53 -9.91
N TYR A 134 22.44 -8.08 -10.57
CA TYR A 134 22.57 -9.27 -11.43
C TYR A 134 23.27 -8.94 -12.74
N ARG A 135 23.87 -9.96 -13.37
CA ARG A 135 24.52 -9.85 -14.69
C ARG A 135 23.46 -9.65 -15.78
N TRP A 136 23.75 -8.77 -16.75
CA TRP A 136 22.86 -8.44 -17.86
C TRP A 136 22.20 -9.63 -18.59
N PRO A 137 22.90 -10.74 -18.90
CA PRO A 137 22.26 -11.86 -19.59
C PRO A 137 21.15 -12.52 -18.76
N LEU A 138 21.34 -12.61 -17.44
CA LEU A 138 20.34 -13.17 -16.53
C LEU A 138 19.16 -12.19 -16.38
N THR A 139 19.47 -10.90 -16.23
CA THR A 139 18.45 -9.84 -16.15
C THR A 139 17.54 -9.86 -17.37
N VAL A 140 18.10 -9.79 -18.58
CA VAL A 140 17.32 -9.73 -19.83
C VAL A 140 16.49 -11.01 -20.01
N SER A 141 17.08 -12.17 -19.73
CA SER A 141 16.37 -13.45 -19.81
C SER A 141 15.15 -13.48 -18.89
N VAL A 142 15.32 -13.15 -17.61
CA VAL A 142 14.23 -13.21 -16.62
C VAL A 142 13.19 -12.12 -16.86
N SER A 143 13.63 -10.88 -17.14
CA SER A 143 12.73 -9.75 -17.36
C SER A 143 11.84 -9.93 -18.59
N LEU A 144 12.27 -10.72 -19.58
CA LEU A 144 11.45 -11.02 -20.75
C LEU A 144 10.63 -12.30 -20.57
N CYS A 145 11.25 -13.36 -20.03
CA CYS A 145 10.60 -14.66 -19.90
C CYS A 145 9.40 -14.63 -18.94
N VAL A 146 9.50 -13.90 -17.81
CA VAL A 146 8.41 -13.84 -16.82
C VAL A 146 7.14 -13.18 -17.39
N PRO A 147 7.19 -11.97 -17.99
CA PRO A 147 6.01 -11.37 -18.61
C PRO A 147 5.47 -12.19 -19.79
N VAL A 148 6.32 -12.80 -20.60
CA VAL A 148 5.89 -13.67 -21.72
C VAL A 148 5.16 -14.91 -21.19
N ALA A 149 5.67 -15.56 -20.14
CA ALA A 149 4.99 -16.69 -19.51
C ALA A 149 3.62 -16.27 -18.94
N MET A 150 3.53 -15.09 -18.32
CA MET A 150 2.25 -14.53 -17.87
C MET A 150 1.28 -14.26 -19.02
N PHE A 151 1.77 -13.71 -20.14
CA PHE A 151 0.96 -13.50 -21.35
C PHE A 151 0.37 -14.83 -21.85
N LEU A 152 1.21 -15.85 -21.99
CA LEU A 152 0.75 -17.18 -22.43
C LEU A 152 -0.27 -17.78 -21.46
N LEU A 153 -0.03 -17.68 -20.15
CA LEU A 153 -0.93 -18.23 -19.15
C LEU A 153 -2.30 -17.54 -19.16
N PHE A 154 -2.31 -16.21 -19.13
CA PHE A 154 -3.57 -15.47 -18.98
C PHE A 154 -4.32 -15.28 -20.30
N GLU A 155 -3.64 -14.91 -21.38
CA GLU A 155 -4.30 -14.59 -22.65
C GLU A 155 -4.57 -15.84 -23.47
N VAL A 156 -3.59 -16.75 -23.57
CA VAL A 156 -3.72 -17.94 -24.42
C VAL A 156 -4.44 -19.07 -23.69
N TRP A 157 -4.15 -19.27 -22.41
CA TRP A 157 -4.73 -20.39 -21.65
C TRP A 157 -6.02 -20.03 -20.93
N PHE A 158 -6.02 -18.95 -20.13
CA PHE A 158 -7.19 -18.55 -19.34
C PHE A 158 -8.17 -17.66 -20.08
N LEU A 159 -7.79 -17.09 -21.22
CA LEU A 159 -8.59 -16.14 -21.99
C LEU A 159 -9.06 -14.93 -21.14
N VAL A 160 -8.25 -14.52 -20.17
CA VAL A 160 -8.51 -13.37 -19.29
C VAL A 160 -7.71 -12.17 -19.81
N PRO A 161 -8.36 -11.12 -20.32
CA PRO A 161 -7.66 -9.95 -20.83
C PRO A 161 -7.05 -9.15 -19.67
N LEU A 162 -5.75 -8.91 -19.74
CA LEU A 162 -5.06 -8.01 -18.81
C LEU A 162 -4.94 -6.61 -19.41
N PRO A 163 -4.66 -5.55 -18.61
CA PRO A 163 -4.46 -4.21 -19.14
C PRO A 163 -3.34 -4.16 -20.19
N LYS A 164 -3.72 -3.96 -21.45
CA LYS A 164 -2.83 -3.94 -22.62
C LYS A 164 -2.30 -2.53 -22.89
N GLY A 165 -1.09 -2.47 -23.44
CA GLY A 165 -0.45 -1.25 -23.87
C GLY A 165 -0.47 -1.07 -25.38
N PRO A 166 0.14 0.01 -25.88
CA PRO A 166 0.26 0.26 -27.30
C PRO A 166 0.99 -0.85 -28.07
N LEU A 167 1.97 -1.50 -27.43
CA LEU A 167 2.77 -2.56 -28.05
C LEU A 167 1.96 -3.83 -28.29
N GLU A 168 1.15 -4.23 -27.33
CA GLU A 168 0.24 -5.38 -27.47
C GLU A 168 -0.82 -5.10 -28.53
N ASN A 169 -1.40 -3.89 -28.52
CA ASN A 169 -2.38 -3.46 -29.53
C ASN A 169 -1.81 -3.50 -30.96
N MET A 170 -0.53 -3.15 -31.14
CA MET A 170 0.15 -3.23 -32.44
C MET A 170 0.36 -4.68 -32.92
N LEU A 171 0.49 -5.63 -31.99
CA LEU A 171 0.64 -7.05 -32.28
C LEU A 171 -0.72 -7.76 -32.49
N GLY A 172 -1.83 -7.01 -32.45
CA GLY A 172 -3.18 -7.54 -32.71
C GLY A 172 -3.82 -8.23 -31.50
N TYR A 173 -3.29 -8.00 -30.30
CA TYR A 173 -3.88 -8.44 -29.03
C TYR A 173 -4.37 -7.23 -28.25
#